data_AF-A0A3C1V9J1-F1
#
_entry.id   AF-A0A3C1V9J1-F1
#
_cell.length_a   1.000
_cell.length_b   1.000
_cell.length_c   1.000
_cell.angle_alpha   90.00
_cell.angle_beta   90.00
_cell.angle_gamma   90.00
#
_symmetry.space_group_name_H-M   'P 1'
#
loop_
_entity.id
_entity.type
_entity.pdbx_description
1 polymer ?
#
loop_
_entity_poly.entity_id
_entity_poly.type
_entity_poly.pdbx_seq_one_letter_code
_entity_poly.pdbx_strand_id
1 'polypeptide(L)'
;EQGADVTLLEKTVRFLDKVRISGGGRCNVTHACFEPREFATRYPRGERALLAPFHKFSARDTVDWFAARGVKLKTESDGRMFPTTNSSQTIIDCLMNAATKAGVKLRLNCGVESITKRADGGFELTLAPHPGPL
;
A
#
# COMPACT_ATOMS: atom_id res chain seq x y z
N GLU A 1 -6.73 -2.50 -11.54
CA GLU A 1 -7.47 -1.67 -12.51
C GLU A 1 -8.72 -2.43 -12.91
N GLN A 2 -9.92 -1.91 -12.62
CA GLN A 2 -11.20 -2.58 -12.93
C GLN A 2 -12.29 -1.56 -13.34
N GLY A 3 -11.91 -0.33 -13.69
CA GLY A 3 -12.82 0.71 -14.18
C GLY A 3 -13.69 1.42 -13.12
N ALA A 4 -13.55 1.11 -11.84
CA ALA A 4 -14.24 1.83 -10.77
C ALA A 4 -13.74 3.28 -10.63
N ASP A 5 -14.64 4.21 -10.30
CA ASP A 5 -14.27 5.56 -9.85
C ASP A 5 -13.80 5.50 -8.39
N VAL A 6 -12.53 5.82 -8.16
CA VAL A 6 -11.88 5.65 -6.86
C VAL A 6 -11.40 6.99 -6.34
N THR A 7 -11.77 7.30 -5.09
CA THR A 7 -11.19 8.42 -4.32
C THR A 7 -10.43 7.86 -3.12
N LEU A 8 -9.20 8.33 -2.91
CA LEU A 8 -8.36 7.96 -1.78
C LEU A 8 -8.17 9.18 -0.87
N LEU A 9 -8.59 9.03 0.39
CA LEU A 9 -8.55 10.06 1.43
C LEU A 9 -7.40 9.79 2.39
N GLU A 10 -6.55 10.79 2.62
CA GLU A 10 -5.47 10.77 3.59
C GLU A 10 -5.63 11.92 4.57
N LYS A 11 -5.55 11.59 5.87
CA LYS A 11 -5.73 12.55 6.96
C LYS A 11 -4.62 13.61 6.98
N THR A 12 -3.41 13.23 6.62
CA THR A 12 -2.21 14.07 6.75
C THR A 12 -1.92 14.87 5.48
N VAL A 13 -0.89 15.71 5.55
CA VAL A 13 -0.42 16.56 4.45
C VAL A 13 0.29 15.77 3.34
N ARG A 14 0.55 14.47 3.52
CA ARG A 14 1.29 13.66 2.53
C ARG A 14 0.95 12.18 2.63
N PHE A 15 0.73 11.53 1.48
CA PHE A 15 0.53 10.09 1.42
C PHE A 15 1.79 9.30 1.83
N LEU A 16 1.56 8.10 2.36
CA LEU A 16 2.58 7.07 2.54
C LEU A 16 3.71 7.48 3.51
N ASP A 17 3.46 8.37 4.48
CA ASP A 17 4.47 8.81 5.46
C ASP A 17 5.07 7.67 6.29
N LYS A 18 4.27 6.64 6.60
CA LYS A 18 4.81 5.42 7.25
C LYS A 18 5.72 4.62 6.33
N VAL A 19 5.39 4.51 5.03
CA VAL A 19 6.26 3.84 4.04
C VAL A 19 7.58 4.59 3.93
N ARG A 20 7.54 5.92 3.92
CA ARG A 20 8.73 6.79 3.83
C ARG A 20 9.76 6.50 4.89
N ILE A 21 9.35 6.35 6.14
CA ILE A 21 10.27 6.09 7.26
C ILE A 21 10.58 4.59 7.45
N SER A 22 9.83 3.69 6.82
CA SER A 22 10.00 2.25 6.98
C SER A 22 11.37 1.76 6.51
N GLY A 23 11.90 0.72 7.17
CA GLY A 23 13.22 0.17 6.82
C GLY A 23 14.37 1.17 6.93
N GLY A 24 14.24 2.19 7.78
CA GLY A 24 15.22 3.27 7.94
C GLY A 24 15.28 4.20 6.73
N GLY A 25 14.13 4.49 6.10
CA GLY A 25 14.08 5.33 4.90
C GLY A 25 14.26 4.58 3.58
N ARG A 26 14.44 3.25 3.63
CA ARG A 26 14.73 2.42 2.45
C ARG A 26 13.51 1.65 1.95
N CYS A 27 12.49 1.49 2.79
CA CYS A 27 11.34 0.62 2.61
C CYS A 27 11.69 -0.86 2.46
N ASN A 28 11.51 -1.63 3.54
CA ASN A 28 11.49 -3.09 3.45
C ASN A 28 10.15 -3.51 2.81
N VAL A 29 10.16 -3.72 1.50
CA VAL A 29 8.96 -3.85 0.65
C VAL A 29 8.24 -5.17 0.90
N THR A 30 8.99 -6.26 0.98
CA THR A 30 8.48 -7.62 1.19
C THR A 30 9.60 -8.53 1.70
N HIS A 31 9.36 -9.83 1.76
CA HIS A 31 10.34 -10.85 2.16
C HIS A 31 10.49 -11.90 1.06
N ALA A 32 11.70 -12.42 0.86
CA ALA A 32 12.01 -13.48 -0.10
C ALA A 32 11.52 -14.86 0.40
N CYS A 33 10.22 -14.98 0.63
CA CYS A 33 9.50 -16.20 0.96
C CYS A 33 8.35 -16.32 -0.06
N PHE A 34 8.57 -17.10 -1.11
CA PHE A 34 7.72 -17.09 -2.30
C PHE A 34 6.65 -18.18 -2.31
N GLU A 35 6.65 -19.09 -1.34
CA GLU A 35 5.59 -20.08 -1.20
C GLU A 35 4.49 -19.50 -0.29
N PRO A 36 3.23 -19.36 -0.76
CA PRO A 36 2.16 -18.72 0.00
C PRO A 36 1.85 -19.30 1.38
N ARG A 37 1.88 -20.64 1.55
CA ARG A 37 1.65 -21.27 2.85
C ARG A 37 2.79 -20.96 3.83
N GLU A 38 4.02 -21.07 3.39
CA GLU A 38 5.20 -20.71 4.19
C GLU A 38 5.15 -19.21 4.53
N PHE A 39 4.82 -18.35 3.57
CA PHE A 39 4.74 -16.92 3.81
C PHE A 39 3.65 -16.57 4.83
N ALA A 40 2.51 -17.26 4.81
CA ALA A 40 1.45 -17.11 5.80
C ALA A 40 1.92 -17.41 7.23
N THR A 41 2.79 -18.42 7.42
CA THR A 41 3.32 -18.79 8.75
C THR A 41 4.16 -17.68 9.40
N ARG A 42 4.68 -16.73 8.60
CA ARG A 42 5.39 -15.53 9.09
C ARG A 42 4.46 -14.52 9.76
N TYR A 43 3.16 -14.75 9.71
CA TYR A 43 2.12 -13.94 10.35
C TYR A 43 1.30 -14.80 11.32
N PRO A 44 1.81 -15.20 12.50
CA PRO A 44 1.15 -16.21 13.36
C PRO A 44 -0.30 -15.86 13.76
N ARG A 45 -0.58 -14.57 13.98
CA ARG A 45 -1.94 -14.10 14.31
C ARG A 45 -2.89 -14.10 13.11
N GLY A 46 -2.36 -14.08 11.88
CA GLY A 46 -3.10 -13.94 10.63
C GLY A 46 -2.95 -15.12 9.66
N GLU A 47 -2.19 -16.16 10.00
CA GLU A 47 -1.78 -17.24 9.09
C GLU A 47 -2.96 -17.80 8.28
N ARG A 48 -3.99 -18.27 8.99
CA ARG A 48 -5.19 -18.84 8.34
C ARG A 48 -5.94 -17.82 7.48
N ALA A 49 -5.99 -16.56 7.92
CA ALA A 49 -6.70 -15.49 7.22
C ALA A 49 -5.96 -15.01 5.95
N LEU A 50 -4.63 -15.11 5.94
CA LEU A 50 -3.78 -14.64 4.84
C LEU A 50 -3.52 -15.71 3.78
N LEU A 51 -3.76 -16.99 4.06
CA LEU A 51 -3.54 -18.06 3.10
C LEU A 51 -4.30 -17.85 1.77
N ALA A 52 -5.60 -17.57 1.83
CA ALA A 52 -6.39 -17.32 0.62
C ALA A 52 -5.98 -16.04 -0.13
N PRO A 53 -5.75 -14.89 0.53
CA PRO A 53 -5.14 -13.72 -0.10
C PRO A 53 -3.78 -14.00 -0.75
N PHE A 54 -2.88 -14.73 -0.10
CA PHE A 54 -1.54 -15.01 -0.62
C PHE A 54 -1.55 -15.98 -1.81
N HIS A 55 -2.57 -16.81 -1.97
CA HIS A 55 -2.77 -17.55 -3.23
C HIS A 55 -3.19 -16.65 -4.41
N LYS A 56 -3.70 -15.44 -4.16
CA LYS A 56 -4.08 -14.48 -5.20
C LYS A 56 -3.00 -13.42 -5.44
N PHE A 57 -2.28 -13.02 -4.39
CA PHE A 57 -1.23 -12.01 -4.44
C PHE A 57 -0.26 -12.20 -3.26
N SER A 58 0.94 -12.67 -3.54
CA SER A 58 1.99 -13.06 -2.59
C SER A 58 3.23 -12.16 -2.69
N ALA A 59 4.31 -12.57 -2.01
CA ALA A 59 5.62 -11.91 -2.13
C ALA A 59 6.15 -11.92 -3.58
N ARG A 60 5.92 -13.01 -4.34
CA ARG A 60 6.37 -13.09 -5.74
C ARG A 60 5.63 -12.07 -6.60
N ASP A 61 4.31 -12.03 -6.47
CA ASP A 61 3.48 -11.07 -7.20
C ASP A 61 3.84 -9.62 -6.84
N THR A 62 4.22 -9.37 -5.59
CA THR A 62 4.72 -8.06 -5.15
C THR A 62 6.01 -7.68 -5.90
N VAL A 63 6.99 -8.58 -5.97
CA VAL A 63 8.26 -8.35 -6.70
C VAL A 63 7.99 -8.09 -8.18
N ASP A 64 7.16 -8.93 -8.80
CA ASP A 64 6.84 -8.83 -10.23
C ASP A 64 6.04 -7.55 -10.54
N TRP A 65 5.13 -7.13 -9.66
CA TRP A 65 4.34 -5.92 -9.82
C TRP A 65 5.21 -4.64 -9.82
N PHE A 66 6.21 -4.58 -8.94
CA PHE A 66 7.19 -3.48 -8.90
C PHE A 66 8.16 -3.54 -10.09
N ALA A 67 8.64 -4.73 -10.45
CA ALA A 67 9.54 -4.92 -11.59
C ALA A 67 8.89 -4.48 -12.91
N ALA A 68 7.61 -4.82 -13.12
CA ALA A 68 6.82 -4.38 -14.28
C ALA A 68 6.64 -2.84 -14.35
N ARG A 69 6.91 -2.13 -13.24
CA ARG A 69 6.85 -0.66 -13.14
C ARG A 69 8.24 -0.02 -13.02
N GLY A 70 9.29 -0.78 -13.37
CA GLY A 70 10.67 -0.29 -13.42
C GLY A 70 11.37 -0.22 -12.06
N VAL A 71 10.75 -0.73 -10.99
CA VAL A 71 11.37 -0.78 -9.66
C VAL A 71 11.95 -2.17 -9.43
N LYS A 72 13.27 -2.28 -9.47
CA LYS A 72 13.98 -3.52 -9.11
C LYS A 72 14.13 -3.62 -7.60
N LEU A 73 13.83 -4.79 -7.05
CA LEU A 73 14.08 -5.13 -5.65
C LEU A 73 15.31 -6.02 -5.54
N LYS A 74 16.03 -5.88 -4.42
CA LYS A 74 17.15 -6.73 -4.03
C LYS A 74 16.85 -7.40 -2.70
N THR A 75 17.33 -8.62 -2.54
CA THR A 75 17.22 -9.39 -1.29
C THR A 75 18.49 -9.21 -0.47
N GLU A 76 18.34 -8.96 0.83
CA GLU A 76 19.43 -8.98 1.80
C GLU A 76 19.59 -10.39 2.42
N SER A 77 20.68 -10.62 3.15
CA SER A 77 21.03 -11.96 3.67
C SER A 77 19.99 -12.57 4.62
N ASP A 78 19.18 -11.74 5.26
CA ASP A 78 18.08 -12.15 6.13
C ASP A 78 16.74 -12.32 5.40
N GLY A 79 16.73 -12.21 4.08
CA GLY A 79 15.55 -12.38 3.24
C GLY A 79 14.69 -11.11 3.07
N ARG A 80 14.99 -10.00 3.77
CA ARG A 80 14.29 -8.73 3.53
C ARG A 80 14.56 -8.20 2.13
N MET A 81 13.57 -7.54 1.54
CA MET A 81 13.68 -7.01 0.18
C MET A 81 13.51 -5.49 0.15
N PHE A 82 14.46 -4.81 -0.51
CA PHE A 82 14.51 -3.35 -0.62
C PHE A 82 14.61 -2.93 -2.09
N PRO A 83 14.19 -1.71 -2.48
CA PRO A 83 14.52 -1.18 -3.80
C PRO A 83 16.04 -1.11 -3.98
N THR A 84 16.53 -1.37 -5.20
CA THR A 84 17.97 -1.29 -5.49
C THR A 84 18.57 0.08 -5.20
N THR A 85 17.75 1.14 -5.26
CA THR A 85 18.09 2.52 -4.92
C THR A 85 18.31 2.77 -3.43
N ASN A 86 17.95 1.82 -2.56
CA ASN A 86 17.91 2.01 -1.10
C ASN A 86 17.06 3.20 -0.63
N SER A 87 16.05 3.62 -1.40
CA SER A 87 15.20 4.77 -1.04
C SER A 87 13.74 4.37 -1.06
N SER A 88 13.03 4.64 0.05
CA SER A 88 11.58 4.49 0.13
C SER A 88 10.85 5.41 -0.85
N GLN A 89 11.48 6.52 -1.26
CA GLN A 89 10.91 7.44 -2.25
C GLN A 89 10.69 6.73 -3.59
N THR A 90 11.57 5.80 -3.99
CA THR A 90 11.37 4.98 -5.20
C THR A 90 10.07 4.16 -5.13
N ILE A 91 9.74 3.63 -3.96
CA ILE A 91 8.50 2.87 -3.74
C ILE A 91 7.29 3.79 -3.76
N ILE A 92 7.39 4.94 -3.08
CA ILE A 92 6.33 5.95 -3.02
C ILE A 92 6.00 6.47 -4.42
N ASP A 93 7.01 6.87 -5.20
CA ASP A 93 6.81 7.38 -6.55
C ASP A 93 6.13 6.34 -7.44
N CYS A 94 6.57 5.08 -7.35
CA CYS A 94 5.95 3.98 -8.09
C CYS A 94 4.46 3.80 -7.74
N LEU A 95 4.11 3.79 -6.45
CA LEU A 95 2.73 3.62 -5.98
C LEU A 95 1.85 4.82 -6.36
N MET A 96 2.35 6.04 -6.15
CA MET A 96 1.62 7.27 -6.50
C MET A 96 1.41 7.38 -8.01
N ASN A 97 2.44 7.11 -8.82
CA ASN A 97 2.31 7.08 -10.27
C ASN A 97 1.32 6.02 -10.73
N ALA A 98 1.29 4.84 -10.11
CA ALA A 98 0.30 3.81 -10.42
C ALA A 98 -1.12 4.28 -10.09
N ALA A 99 -1.34 4.94 -8.95
CA ALA A 99 -2.64 5.49 -8.58
C ALA A 99 -3.09 6.60 -9.55
N THR A 100 -2.21 7.53 -9.89
CA THR A 100 -2.49 8.59 -10.86
C THR A 100 -2.82 8.04 -12.24
N LYS A 101 -2.04 7.06 -12.74
CA LYS A 101 -2.31 6.40 -14.03
C LYS A 101 -3.65 5.66 -14.04
N ALA A 102 -4.07 5.13 -12.90
CA ALA A 102 -5.37 4.48 -12.74
C ALA A 102 -6.54 5.47 -12.58
N GLY A 103 -6.29 6.79 -12.59
CA GLY A 103 -7.32 7.81 -12.45
C GLY A 103 -7.85 8.00 -11.02
N VAL A 104 -7.10 7.55 -10.00
CA VAL A 104 -7.51 7.70 -8.59
C VAL A 104 -7.52 9.19 -8.20
N LYS A 105 -8.63 9.66 -7.62
CA LYS A 105 -8.74 10.99 -7.04
C LYS A 105 -8.07 11.01 -5.67
N LEU A 106 -6.97 11.74 -5.55
CA LEU A 106 -6.15 11.79 -4.33
C LEU A 106 -6.52 13.03 -3.49
N ARG A 107 -6.90 12.85 -2.23
CA ARG A 107 -7.26 13.95 -1.31
C ARG A 107 -6.44 13.86 -0.02
N LEU A 108 -5.63 14.89 0.23
CA LEU A 108 -4.85 15.08 1.46
C LEU A 108 -5.64 15.93 2.46
N ASN A 109 -5.15 15.98 3.71
CA ASN A 109 -5.77 16.76 4.79
C ASN A 109 -7.25 16.40 5.01
N CYS A 110 -7.61 15.15 4.74
CA CYS A 110 -8.96 14.65 4.70
C CYS A 110 -9.09 13.47 5.67
N GLY A 111 -9.28 13.79 6.95
CA GLY A 111 -9.56 12.78 7.97
C GLY A 111 -11.01 12.32 7.87
N VAL A 112 -11.25 11.01 7.90
CA VAL A 112 -12.61 10.46 8.03
C VAL A 112 -12.95 10.38 9.53
N GLU A 113 -14.00 11.06 9.96
CA GLU A 113 -14.47 11.08 11.35
C GLU A 113 -15.52 10.00 11.61
N SER A 114 -16.42 9.77 10.66
CA SER A 114 -17.42 8.71 10.76
C SER A 114 -17.75 8.11 9.40
N ILE A 115 -18.22 6.86 9.45
CA ILE A 115 -18.74 6.12 8.29
C ILE A 115 -20.08 5.54 8.71
N THR A 116 -21.16 5.94 8.04
CA THR A 116 -22.52 5.46 8.32
C THR A 116 -23.07 4.73 7.11
N LYS A 117 -23.55 3.51 7.30
CA LYS A 117 -24.21 2.75 6.23
C LYS A 117 -25.58 3.38 5.97
N ARG A 118 -25.86 3.69 4.70
CA ARG A 118 -27.17 4.23 4.31
C ARG A 118 -28.19 3.12 4.10
N ALA A 119 -29.47 3.45 4.29
CA ALA A 119 -30.58 2.51 4.11
C ALA A 119 -30.77 2.08 2.64
N ASP A 120 -30.49 2.97 1.69
CA ASP A 120 -30.56 2.75 0.24
C ASP A 120 -29.29 2.10 -0.34
N GLY A 121 -28.32 1.75 0.51
CA GLY A 121 -27.05 1.17 0.11
C GLY A 121 -25.92 2.19 0.09
N GLY A 122 -24.68 1.69 0.11
CA GLY A 122 -23.49 2.51 0.22
C GLY A 122 -23.25 3.09 1.61
N PHE A 123 -22.36 4.08 1.67
CA PHE A 123 -21.90 4.71 2.90
C PHE A 123 -21.90 6.22 2.76
N GLU A 124 -22.25 6.89 3.85
CA GLU A 124 -22.04 8.31 4.06
C GLU A 124 -20.80 8.50 4.93
N LEU A 125 -19.92 9.43 4.53
CA LEU A 125 -18.68 9.72 5.24
C LEU A 125 -18.73 11.15 5.77
N THR A 126 -18.48 11.31 7.06
CA THR A 126 -18.19 12.63 7.64
C THR A 126 -16.69 12.85 7.63
N LEU A 127 -16.26 13.95 7.03
CA LEU A 127 -14.86 14.34 6.93
C LEU A 127 -14.56 15.43 7.94
N ALA A 128 -13.39 15.36 8.55
CA ALA A 128 -12.89 16.38 9.45
C ALA A 128 -12.88 17.74 8.72
N PRO A 129 -13.18 18.84 9.43
CA PRO A 129 -13.11 20.17 8.86
C PRO A 129 -11.74 20.37 8.23
N HIS A 130 -11.71 20.85 7.00
CA HIS A 130 -10.44 21.19 6.36
C HIS A 130 -9.79 22.26 7.24
N PRO A 131 -8.61 22.01 7.85
CA PRO A 131 -7.84 23.13 8.39
C PRO A 131 -7.62 24.04 7.19
N GLY A 132 -8.10 25.27 7.23
CA GLY A 132 -8.06 26.20 6.10
C GLY A 132 -6.64 26.39 5.56
N PRO A 133 -6.45 27.20 4.51
CA PRO A 133 -5.10 27.51 4.05
C PRO A 133 -4.29 28.06 5.23
N LEU A 134 -3.14 27.42 5.50
CA LEU A 134 -2.08 28.01 6.32
C LEU A 134 -1.56 29.28 5.66
#